data_AF-A0A0R1JZW3-F1
#
_entry.id   AF-A0A0R1JZW3-F1
#
_cell.length_a   1.000
_cell.length_b   1.000
_cell.length_c   1.000
_cell.angle_alpha   90.00
_cell.angle_beta   90.00
_cell.angle_gamma   90.00
#
_symmetry.space_group_name_H-M   'P 1'
#
loop_
_entity.id
_entity.type
_entity.pdbx_description
1 polymer ?
#
loop_
_entity_poly.entity_id
_entity_poly.type
_entity_poly.pdbx_seq_one_letter_code
_entity_poly.pdbx_strand_id
1 'polypeptide(L)'
;MWTWFTSQPWWLASLLGLLGLIVIGVLVFAVFSLVGLPVLALLSRLFSRAENSTTESADDYLLGELTLRIPADGVGEVMITGNGRARQTYAARSYDAGVALPQGTAVVVVAVRQGVAYVQAAKQLPPTTK
;
A
#
# COMPACT_ATOMS: atom_id res chain seq x y z
N MET A 1 47.11 -9.45 37.00
CA MET A 1 45.97 -8.81 36.32
C MET A 1 44.63 -9.43 36.70
N TRP A 2 44.53 -10.76 36.86
CA TRP A 2 43.27 -11.44 37.25
C TRP A 2 42.77 -11.12 38.67
N THR A 3 43.68 -10.92 39.63
CA THR A 3 43.34 -10.69 41.05
C THR A 3 42.72 -9.33 41.37
N TRP A 4 42.84 -8.36 40.45
CA TRP A 4 42.25 -7.03 40.62
C TRP A 4 40.72 -7.04 40.47
N PHE A 5 40.18 -7.96 39.66
CA PHE A 5 38.73 -8.13 39.47
C PHE A 5 38.06 -8.73 40.71
N THR A 6 38.76 -9.63 41.40
CA THR A 6 38.24 -10.32 42.60
C THR A 6 38.35 -9.50 43.88
N SER A 7 39.13 -8.41 43.87
CA SER A 7 39.25 -7.48 44.99
C SER A 7 38.30 -6.28 44.92
N GLN A 8 37.38 -6.24 43.95
CA GLN A 8 36.44 -5.13 43.79
C GLN A 8 35.25 -5.26 44.74
N PRO A 9 34.69 -4.12 45.21
CA PRO A 9 33.47 -4.15 46.00
C PRO A 9 32.29 -4.63 45.12
N TRP A 10 31.39 -5.39 45.73
CA TRP A 10 30.32 -6.12 45.04
C TRP A 10 29.45 -5.25 44.13
N TRP A 11 29.19 -3.98 44.50
CA TRP A 11 28.40 -3.04 43.71
C TRP A 11 29.06 -2.67 42.37
N LEU A 12 30.40 -2.53 42.36
CA LEU A 12 31.16 -2.22 41.16
C LEU A 12 31.16 -3.41 40.19
N ALA A 13 31.30 -4.62 40.73
CA ALA A 13 31.22 -5.86 39.95
C ALA A 13 29.85 -6.03 39.28
N SER A 14 28.75 -5.70 39.99
CA SER A 14 27.40 -5.74 39.43
C SER A 14 27.19 -4.70 38.31
N LEU A 15 27.70 -3.48 38.47
CA LEU A 15 27.63 -2.43 37.44
C LEU A 15 28.40 -2.82 36.17
N LEU A 16 29.62 -3.36 36.30
CA LEU A 16 30.43 -3.86 35.19
C LEU A 16 29.75 -5.04 34.48
N GLY A 17 29.14 -5.95 35.24
CA GLY A 17 28.36 -7.07 34.69
C GLY A 17 27.14 -6.61 33.89
N LEU A 18 26.38 -5.65 34.43
CA LEU A 18 25.22 -5.06 33.74
C LEU A 18 25.64 -4.34 32.46
N LEU A 19 26.72 -3.55 32.52
CA LEU A 19 27.26 -2.86 31.34
C LEU A 19 27.70 -3.87 30.27
N GLY A 20 28.37 -4.95 30.67
CA GLY A 20 28.74 -6.04 29.76
C GLY A 20 27.53 -6.69 29.09
N LEU A 21 26.46 -6.94 29.86
CA LEU A 21 25.22 -7.52 29.34
C LEU A 21 24.53 -6.57 28.34
N ILE A 22 24.51 -5.26 28.62
CA ILE A 22 23.99 -4.25 27.70
C ILE A 22 24.81 -4.23 26.40
N VAL A 23 26.14 -4.23 26.50
CA VAL A 23 27.02 -4.24 25.32
C VAL A 23 26.79 -5.48 24.46
N ILE A 24 26.64 -6.65 25.08
CA ILE A 24 26.31 -7.90 24.38
C ILE A 24 24.94 -7.78 23.72
N GLY A 25 23.94 -7.27 24.43
CA GLY A 25 22.60 -7.06 23.88
C GLY A 25 22.58 -6.14 22.66
N VAL A 26 23.33 -5.03 22.73
CA VAL A 26 23.47 -4.08 21.61
C VAL A 26 24.18 -4.73 20.42
N LEU A 27 25.23 -5.52 20.65
CA LEU A 27 25.93 -6.24 19.58
C LEU A 27 25.02 -7.27 18.89
N VAL A 28 24.27 -8.05 19.67
CA VAL A 28 23.31 -9.02 19.13
C VAL A 28 22.23 -8.30 18.31
N PHE A 29 21.69 -7.20 18.83
CA PHE A 29 20.70 -6.39 18.12
C PHE A 29 21.28 -5.81 16.83
N ALA A 30 22.52 -5.30 16.84
CA ALA A 30 23.17 -4.74 15.66
C ALA A 30 23.38 -5.80 14.57
N VAL A 31 23.84 -7.00 14.93
CA VAL A 31 24.00 -8.12 13.99
C VAL A 31 22.65 -8.57 13.42
N PHE A 32 21.63 -8.69 14.28
CA PHE A 32 20.29 -9.06 13.84
C PHE A 32 19.69 -7.98 12.91
N SER A 33 19.87 -6.70 13.24
CA SER A 33 19.39 -5.58 12.43
C SER A 33 20.07 -5.51 11.06
N LEU A 34 21.37 -5.81 11.02
CA LEU A 34 22.16 -5.83 9.77
C LEU A 34 21.60 -6.81 8.74
N VAL A 35 20.98 -7.91 9.17
CA VAL A 35 20.34 -8.90 8.29
C VAL A 35 18.83 -8.67 8.17
N GLY A 36 18.15 -8.34 9.27
CA GLY A 36 16.70 -8.18 9.31
C GLY A 36 16.20 -7.01 8.46
N LEU A 37 16.88 -5.87 8.49
CA LEU A 37 16.51 -4.69 7.70
C LEU A 37 16.57 -4.92 6.19
N PRO A 38 17.66 -5.46 5.59
CA PRO A 38 17.70 -5.70 4.16
C PRO A 38 16.72 -6.78 3.72
N VAL A 39 16.46 -7.80 4.54
CA VAL A 39 15.40 -8.79 4.27
C VAL A 39 14.04 -8.12 4.22
N LEU A 40 13.71 -7.28 5.21
CA LEU A 40 12.44 -6.55 5.23
C LEU A 40 12.29 -5.62 4.02
N ALA A 41 13.36 -4.90 3.66
CA ALA A 41 13.37 -4.03 2.49
C ALA A 41 13.22 -4.79 1.16
N LEU A 42 13.77 -6.00 1.08
CA LEU A 42 13.58 -6.87 -0.08
C LEU A 42 12.13 -7.37 -0.16
N LEU A 43 11.57 -7.80 0.98
CA LEU A 43 10.18 -8.23 1.06
C LEU A 43 9.24 -7.08 0.68
N SER A 44 9.42 -5.87 1.23
CA SER A 44 8.58 -4.72 0.90
C SER A 44 8.61 -4.38 -0.59
N ARG A 45 9.77 -4.49 -1.23
CA ARG A 45 9.91 -4.29 -2.69
C ARG A 45 9.23 -5.38 -3.51
N LEU A 46 9.23 -6.63 -3.02
CA LEU A 46 8.56 -7.73 -3.70
C LEU A 46 7.04 -7.61 -3.57
N PHE A 47 6.54 -7.26 -2.38
CA PHE A 47 5.12 -7.07 -2.12
C PHE A 47 4.55 -5.78 -2.70
N SER A 48 5.34 -4.71 -2.86
CA SER A 48 4.89 -3.50 -3.56
C SER A 48 4.50 -3.78 -5.03
N ARG A 49 5.11 -4.80 -5.65
CA ARG A 49 4.69 -5.26 -6.99
C ARG A 49 3.35 -6.01 -6.95
N ALA A 50 3.04 -6.71 -5.87
CA ALA A 50 1.75 -7.36 -5.68
C ALA A 50 0.63 -6.33 -5.44
N GLU A 51 0.87 -5.30 -4.62
CA GLU A 51 -0.05 -4.17 -4.43
C GLU A 51 -0.32 -3.44 -5.76
N ASN A 52 0.70 -3.27 -6.59
CA ASN A 52 0.57 -2.70 -7.93
C ASN A 52 -0.07 -3.67 -8.95
N SER A 53 -0.26 -4.95 -8.62
CA SER A 53 -0.96 -5.93 -9.47
C SER A 53 -2.44 -6.09 -9.12
N THR A 54 -2.84 -5.65 -7.92
CA THR A 54 -4.26 -5.46 -7.55
C THR A 54 -4.80 -4.11 -8.03
N THR A 55 -3.90 -3.17 -8.32
CA THR A 55 -4.21 -1.95 -9.06
C THR A 55 -3.97 -2.27 -10.54
N GLU A 56 -5.00 -2.79 -11.22
CA GLU A 56 -4.98 -3.05 -12.67
C GLU A 56 -4.30 -1.89 -13.42
N SER A 57 -3.46 -2.25 -14.41
CA SER A 57 -2.69 -1.34 -15.26
C SER A 57 -3.56 -0.18 -15.76
N ALA A 58 -3.18 1.03 -15.38
CA ALA A 58 -3.87 2.29 -15.66
C ALA A 58 -3.98 2.65 -17.16
N ASP A 59 -3.52 1.78 -18.06
CA ASP A 59 -3.36 2.06 -19.49
C ASP A 59 -4.54 1.55 -20.34
N ASP A 60 -5.36 0.63 -19.81
CA ASP A 60 -6.57 0.18 -20.50
C ASP A 60 -7.80 0.90 -19.94
N TYR A 61 -8.55 1.57 -20.80
CA TYR A 61 -9.87 2.10 -20.46
C TYR A 61 -10.81 0.95 -20.09
N LEU A 62 -11.03 0.74 -18.80
CA LEU A 62 -11.92 -0.31 -18.31
C LEU A 62 -13.37 0.16 -18.34
N LEU A 63 -14.24 -0.61 -18.99
CA LEU A 63 -15.69 -0.38 -18.97
C LEU A 63 -16.29 -0.96 -17.68
N GLY A 64 -17.22 -0.22 -17.08
CA GLY A 64 -17.93 -0.64 -15.89
C GLY A 64 -19.32 -0.03 -15.76
N GLU A 65 -20.03 -0.46 -14.73
CA GLU A 65 -21.36 0.03 -14.37
C GLU A 65 -21.34 0.49 -12.91
N LEU A 66 -21.94 1.64 -12.62
CA LEU A 66 -22.05 2.13 -11.25
C LEU A 66 -23.01 1.27 -10.43
N THR A 67 -22.49 0.61 -9.40
CA THR A 67 -23.29 -0.14 -8.41
C THR A 67 -23.84 0.78 -7.32
N LEU A 68 -23.14 1.88 -7.02
CA LEU A 68 -23.62 2.96 -6.16
C LEU A 68 -23.49 4.31 -6.86
N ARG A 69 -24.49 5.18 -6.67
CA ARG A 69 -24.47 6.54 -7.21
C ARG A 69 -23.23 7.32 -6.74
N ILE A 70 -22.69 8.15 -7.61
CA ILE A 70 -21.65 9.13 -7.27
C ILE A 70 -22.33 10.49 -7.06
N PRO A 71 -22.32 11.08 -5.85
CA PRO A 71 -22.73 12.46 -5.63
C PRO A 71 -21.71 13.44 -6.25
N ALA A 72 -22.12 14.69 -6.50
CA ALA A 72 -21.29 15.74 -7.12
C ALA A 72 -19.89 15.89 -6.49
N ASP A 73 -19.79 15.81 -5.17
CA ASP A 73 -18.54 15.89 -4.40
C ASP A 73 -18.29 14.63 -3.55
N GLY A 74 -18.88 13.50 -3.97
CA GLY A 74 -18.91 12.28 -3.18
C GLY A 74 -18.17 11.12 -3.82
N VAL A 75 -18.22 10.00 -3.10
CA VAL A 75 -17.73 8.70 -3.57
C VAL A 75 -18.93 7.80 -3.80
N GLY A 76 -18.95 7.12 -4.94
CA GLY A 76 -19.85 6.02 -5.25
C GLY A 76 -19.06 4.74 -5.44
N GLU A 77 -19.59 3.82 -6.24
CA GLU A 77 -18.98 2.52 -6.48
C GLU A 77 -19.21 2.08 -7.92
N VAL A 78 -18.16 1.54 -8.54
CA VAL A 78 -18.18 1.02 -9.90
C VAL A 78 -17.80 -0.47 -9.89
N MET A 79 -18.56 -1.27 -10.62
CA MET A 79 -18.21 -2.63 -10.96
C MET A 79 -17.64 -2.66 -12.37
N ILE A 80 -16.39 -3.08 -12.48
CA ILE A 80 -15.69 -3.22 -13.76
C ILE A 80 -16.09 -4.57 -14.38
N THR A 81 -16.55 -4.53 -15.62
CA THR A 81 -17.07 -5.69 -16.36
C THR A 81 -16.34 -5.94 -17.68
N GLY A 82 -15.21 -5.26 -17.93
CA GLY A 82 -14.39 -5.41 -19.12
C GLY A 82 -13.12 -6.24 -18.90
N ASN A 83 -12.65 -6.90 -19.98
CA ASN A 83 -11.36 -7.58 -20.12
C ASN A 83 -11.24 -9.07 -19.73
N GLY A 84 -12.35 -9.82 -19.68
CA GLY A 84 -12.32 -11.28 -19.49
C GLY A 84 -11.84 -11.76 -18.11
N ARG A 85 -11.64 -10.82 -17.18
CA ARG A 85 -11.27 -11.05 -15.78
C ARG A 85 -12.53 -11.11 -14.91
N ALA A 86 -12.35 -11.60 -13.68
CA ALA A 86 -13.41 -11.60 -12.68
C ALA A 86 -13.94 -10.18 -12.43
N ARG A 87 -15.25 -10.06 -12.16
CA ARG A 87 -15.88 -8.79 -11.78
C ARG A 87 -15.19 -8.24 -10.53
N GLN A 88 -14.72 -7.01 -10.61
CA GLN A 88 -14.10 -6.29 -9.50
C GLN A 88 -14.85 -5.00 -9.24
N THR A 89 -14.93 -4.63 -7.97
CA THR A 89 -15.67 -3.47 -7.50
C THR A 89 -14.69 -2.47 -6.87
N TYR A 90 -14.78 -1.21 -7.27
CA TYR A 90 -13.91 -0.14 -6.80
C TYR A 90 -14.75 1.04 -6.29
N ALA A 91 -14.21 1.75 -5.30
CA ALA A 91 -14.72 3.08 -4.95
C ALA A 91 -14.57 4.00 -6.17
N ALA A 92 -15.59 4.80 -6.47
CA ALA A 92 -15.63 5.60 -7.68
C ALA A 92 -15.86 7.09 -7.40
N ARG A 93 -15.19 7.95 -8.15
CA ARG A 93 -15.42 9.40 -8.19
C ARG A 93 -15.62 9.85 -9.62
N SER A 94 -16.40 10.90 -9.80
CA SER A 94 -16.49 11.56 -11.11
C SER A 94 -15.13 12.15 -11.46
N TYR A 95 -14.70 11.93 -12.70
CA TYR A 95 -13.52 12.59 -13.26
C TYR A 95 -13.76 14.11 -13.39
N ASP A 96 -14.97 14.48 -13.81
CA ASP A 96 -15.40 15.88 -13.88
C ASP A 96 -15.94 16.32 -12.50
N ALA A 97 -15.32 17.35 -11.92
CA ALA A 97 -15.73 17.87 -10.61
C ALA A 97 -17.19 18.37 -10.64
N GLY A 98 -17.96 18.02 -9.61
CA GLY A 98 -19.36 18.47 -9.46
C GLY A 98 -20.40 17.70 -10.27
N VAL A 99 -20.00 16.66 -11.02
CA VAL A 99 -20.94 15.84 -11.80
C VAL A 99 -21.43 14.65 -10.96
N ALA A 100 -22.73 14.62 -10.69
CA ALA A 100 -23.37 13.46 -10.07
C ALA A 100 -23.71 12.40 -11.13
N LEU A 101 -23.37 11.14 -10.84
CA LEU A 101 -23.67 10.01 -11.71
C LEU A 101 -24.62 9.04 -10.99
N PRO A 102 -25.80 8.73 -11.55
CA PRO A 102 -26.74 7.81 -10.93
C PRO A 102 -26.25 6.36 -10.99
N GLN A 103 -26.76 5.53 -10.08
CA GLN A 103 -26.56 4.08 -10.11
C GLN A 103 -27.05 3.49 -11.45
N GLY A 104 -26.37 2.45 -11.94
CA GLY A 104 -26.65 1.79 -13.21
C GLY A 104 -26.07 2.52 -14.43
N THR A 105 -25.37 3.64 -14.24
CA THR A 105 -24.74 4.35 -15.35
C THR A 105 -23.54 3.56 -15.86
N ALA A 106 -23.50 3.31 -17.17
CA ALA A 106 -22.33 2.79 -17.86
C ALA A 106 -21.23 3.87 -17.91
N VAL A 107 -20.06 3.53 -17.40
CA VAL A 107 -18.93 4.46 -17.23
C VAL A 107 -17.65 3.86 -17.79
N VAL A 108 -16.73 4.75 -18.15
CA VAL A 108 -15.35 4.41 -18.51
C VAL A 108 -14.44 4.84 -17.37
N VAL A 109 -13.58 3.94 -16.92
CA VAL A 109 -12.53 4.24 -15.95
C VAL A 109 -11.39 4.94 -16.68
N VAL A 110 -11.15 6.20 -16.35
CA VAL A 110 -10.10 7.04 -16.95
C VAL A 110 -8.78 6.83 -16.20
N ALA A 111 -8.84 6.67 -14.88
CA ALA A 111 -7.68 6.40 -14.04
C ALA A 111 -8.09 5.73 -12.73
N VAL A 112 -7.17 4.97 -12.13
CA VAL A 112 -7.31 4.49 -10.75
C VAL A 112 -6.20 5.10 -9.92
N ARG A 113 -6.55 5.85 -8.86
CA ARG A 113 -5.57 6.45 -7.94
C ARG A 113 -5.88 6.03 -6.53
N GLN A 114 -4.92 5.39 -5.86
CA GLN A 114 -5.05 4.95 -4.45
C GLN A 114 -6.33 4.12 -4.18
N GLY A 115 -6.68 3.22 -5.10
CA GLY A 115 -7.88 2.38 -4.98
C GLY A 115 -9.20 3.06 -5.32
N VAL A 116 -9.18 4.32 -5.77
CA VAL A 116 -10.36 5.05 -6.25
C VAL A 116 -10.32 5.16 -7.77
N ALA A 117 -11.36 4.64 -8.43
CA ALA A 117 -11.59 4.77 -9.86
C ALA A 117 -12.17 6.15 -10.17
N TYR A 118 -11.52 6.90 -11.05
CA TYR A 118 -12.02 8.14 -11.62
C TYR A 118 -12.72 7.80 -12.92
N VAL A 119 -14.02 8.09 -12.98
CA VAL A 119 -14.90 7.60 -14.04
C VAL A 119 -15.63 8.74 -14.74
N GLN A 120 -15.92 8.54 -16.02
CA GLN A 120 -16.76 9.43 -16.82
C GLN A 120 -17.88 8.62 -17.48
N ALA A 121 -19.03 9.24 -17.75
CA ALA A 121 -20.14 8.57 -18.41
C ALA A 121 -19.74 8.15 -19.84
N ALA A 122 -19.99 6.89 -20.22
CA ALA A 122 -19.55 6.36 -21.51
C ALA A 122 -20.13 7.10 -22.74
N LYS A 123 -21.27 7.79 -22.57
CA LYS A 123 -21.85 8.65 -23.62
C LYS A 123 -21.03 9.91 -23.93
N GLN A 124 -20.11 10.31 -23.06
CA GLN A 124 -19.34 11.55 -23.18
C GLN A 124 -17.95 11.36 -23.82
N LEU A 125 -17.54 10.12 -24.12
CA LEU A 125 -16.25 9.89 -24.77
C LEU A 125 -16.33 10.25 -26.27
N PRO A 126 -15.46 11.15 -26.79
CA PRO A 126 -15.27 11.27 -28.23
C PRO A 126 -14.75 9.93 -28.80
N PRO A 127 -15.15 9.55 -30.03
CA PRO A 127 -14.77 8.27 -30.61
C PRO A 127 -13.24 8.12 -30.64
N THR A 128 -12.74 7.05 -30.03
CA THR A 128 -11.34 6.66 -30.07
C THR A 128 -10.94 6.44 -31.52
N THR A 129 -10.07 7.32 -32.03
CA THR A 129 -9.44 7.12 -33.33
C THR A 129 -8.34 6.06 -33.12
N LYS A 130 -8.43 4.97 -33.89
CA LYS A 130 -7.51 3.82 -33.84
C LYS A 130 -6.05 4.22 -34.06
#